data_AF-A0A431PV44-F1
#
_entry.id   AF-A0A431PV44-F1
#
_cell.length_a   1.000
_cell.length_b   1.000
_cell.length_c   1.000
_cell.angle_alpha   90.00
_cell.angle_beta   90.00
_cell.angle_gamma   90.00
#
_symmetry.space_group_name_H-M   'P 1'
#
loop_
_entity.id
_entity.type
_entity.pdbx_description
1 polymer ?
#
loop_
_entity_poly.entity_id
_entity_poly.type
_entity_poly.pdbx_seq_one_letter_code
_entity_poly.pdbx_strand_id
1 'polypeptide(L)'
;MELDWAVHVRSYPGAPRGGDSGIVIPARDGALAALIDGAGHGLSAYHIAERARTFVYDNPDGEPDALLERLDQTLRGTSGAAISIARLRNGELSFCGIGNVQASLALRPLEMRVGVVGLRMRRPKIIRTELKRDVWFLMHTDGLSSPTHIPVGSAVHVARSLVEKFGSHNDDASVLALRWREPVR
;
A
#
# COMPACT_ATOMS: atom_id res chain seq x y z
N MET A 1 -13.37 -4.57 -18.15
CA MET A 1 -12.05 -4.64 -17.49
C MET A 1 -12.30 -5.20 -16.11
N GLU A 2 -11.52 -6.17 -15.69
CA GLU A 2 -11.59 -6.77 -14.36
C GLU A 2 -10.38 -6.28 -13.56
N LEU A 3 -10.58 -6.03 -12.27
CA LEU A 3 -9.51 -5.65 -11.36
C LEU A 3 -8.87 -6.91 -10.79
N ASP A 4 -7.61 -7.17 -11.14
CA ASP A 4 -6.80 -8.25 -10.55
C ASP A 4 -5.97 -7.65 -9.43
N TRP A 5 -6.21 -8.06 -8.20
CA TRP A 5 -5.52 -7.50 -7.04
C TRP A 5 -5.30 -8.52 -5.94
N ALA A 6 -4.26 -8.29 -5.13
CA ALA A 6 -4.00 -9.05 -3.92
C ALA A 6 -3.20 -8.18 -2.95
N VAL A 7 -3.44 -8.44 -1.67
CA VAL A 7 -2.60 -7.96 -0.56
C VAL A 7 -2.00 -9.19 0.09
N HIS A 8 -0.68 -9.21 0.26
CA HIS A 8 0.01 -10.24 1.02
C HIS A 8 0.85 -9.56 2.10
N VAL A 9 0.51 -9.84 3.35
CA VAL A 9 1.19 -9.33 4.55
C VAL A 9 1.81 -10.52 5.26
N ARG A 10 3.12 -10.43 5.55
CA ARG A 10 3.84 -11.42 6.35
C ARG A 10 4.46 -10.74 7.54
N SER A 11 4.06 -11.14 8.75
CA SER A 11 4.73 -10.67 9.96
C SER A 11 6.12 -11.27 10.11
N TYR A 12 7.03 -10.55 10.77
CA TYR A 12 8.36 -11.02 11.17
C TYR A 12 8.26 -12.39 11.85
N PRO A 13 9.06 -13.39 11.43
CA PRO A 13 9.12 -14.69 12.06
C PRO A 13 9.46 -14.60 13.56
N GLY A 14 8.45 -14.74 14.42
CA GLY A 14 8.61 -14.65 15.88
C GLY A 14 7.74 -13.57 16.53
N ALA A 15 7.13 -12.67 15.76
CA ALA A 15 6.09 -11.77 16.25
C ALA A 15 4.70 -12.38 15.99
N PRO A 16 3.78 -12.44 16.98
CA PRO A 16 2.44 -12.97 16.76
C PRO A 16 1.58 -12.07 15.86
N ARG A 17 1.92 -10.77 15.77
CA ARG A 17 1.30 -9.77 14.90
C ARG A 17 2.33 -8.70 14.51
N GLY A 18 2.38 -8.36 13.23
CA GLY A 18 3.24 -7.32 12.66
C GLY A 18 2.60 -5.93 12.62
N GLY A 19 3.42 -4.92 12.39
CA GLY A 19 3.07 -3.52 12.12
C GLY A 19 2.61 -3.23 10.69
N ASP A 20 2.72 -4.19 9.77
CA ASP A 20 2.21 -4.00 8.41
C ASP A 20 0.71 -4.29 8.29
N SER A 21 0.01 -3.49 7.46
CA SER A 21 -1.37 -3.77 7.07
C SER A 21 -1.67 -3.23 5.67
N GLY A 22 -2.69 -3.80 5.01
CA GLY A 22 -3.09 -3.39 3.66
C GLY A 22 -4.57 -3.61 3.38
N ILE A 23 -5.09 -2.85 2.43
CA ILE A 23 -6.50 -2.93 2.03
C ILE A 23 -6.68 -2.53 0.57
N VAL A 24 -7.60 -3.22 -0.11
CA VAL A 24 -8.17 -2.81 -1.39
C VAL A 24 -9.69 -2.80 -1.23
N ILE A 25 -10.31 -1.70 -1.61
CA ILE A 25 -11.76 -1.49 -1.58
C ILE A 25 -12.20 -1.29 -3.04
N PRO A 26 -12.72 -2.33 -3.70
CA PRO A 26 -13.25 -2.22 -5.05
C PRO A 26 -14.43 -1.25 -5.10
N ALA A 27 -14.50 -0.48 -6.18
CA ALA A 27 -15.61 0.40 -6.52
C ALA A 27 -16.10 0.09 -7.94
N ARG A 28 -17.24 0.66 -8.33
CA ARG A 28 -17.84 0.41 -9.66
C ARG A 28 -16.89 0.76 -10.82
N ASP A 29 -16.07 1.79 -10.66
CA ASP A 29 -15.21 2.39 -11.68
C ASP A 29 -13.71 2.29 -11.34
N GLY A 30 -13.35 1.48 -10.34
CA GLY A 30 -12.00 1.52 -9.79
C GLY A 30 -11.82 0.82 -8.46
N ALA A 31 -10.91 1.35 -7.65
CA ALA A 31 -10.64 0.90 -6.30
C ALA A 31 -9.94 1.97 -5.48
N LEU A 32 -10.05 1.89 -4.16
CA LEU A 32 -9.14 2.53 -3.22
C LEU A 32 -8.20 1.46 -2.66
N ALA A 33 -6.90 1.70 -2.70
CA ALA A 33 -5.88 0.79 -2.18
C ALA A 33 -4.98 1.54 -1.20
N ALA A 34 -4.61 0.89 -0.11
CA ALA A 34 -3.63 1.41 0.82
C ALA A 34 -2.72 0.30 1.35
N LEU A 35 -1.45 0.65 1.58
CA LEU A 35 -0.49 -0.18 2.31
C LEU A 35 0.15 0.69 3.40
N ILE A 36 0.27 0.12 4.59
CA ILE A 36 0.58 0.80 5.84
C ILE A 36 1.68 0.02 6.56
N ASP A 37 2.67 0.74 7.04
CA ASP A 37 3.72 0.27 7.95
C ASP A 37 3.62 1.12 9.23
N GLY A 38 3.10 0.51 10.30
CA GLY A 38 2.97 1.13 11.62
C GLY A 38 4.31 1.19 12.34
N ALA A 39 4.73 2.38 12.76
CA ALA A 39 6.05 2.55 13.35
C ALA A 39 6.17 1.87 14.73
N GLY A 40 7.25 1.13 14.93
CA GLY A 40 7.57 0.42 16.17
C GLY A 40 7.66 -1.09 15.93
N HIS A 41 7.31 -1.89 16.94
CA HIS A 41 7.33 -3.35 16.83
C HIS A 41 6.17 -3.98 17.62
N GLY A 42 5.72 -5.16 17.17
CA GLY A 42 4.70 -5.94 17.86
C GLY A 42 3.33 -5.25 17.92
N LEU A 43 2.63 -5.40 19.05
CA LEU A 43 1.23 -5.00 19.17
C LEU A 43 0.98 -3.48 19.03
N SER A 44 1.93 -2.63 19.42
CA SER A 44 1.76 -1.17 19.27
C SER A 44 1.73 -0.77 17.79
N ALA A 45 2.69 -1.26 17.01
CA ALA A 45 2.76 -1.09 15.57
C ALA A 45 1.50 -1.66 14.88
N TYR A 46 1.11 -2.89 15.26
CA TYR A 46 -0.11 -3.52 14.78
C TYR A 46 -1.36 -2.65 15.00
N HIS A 47 -1.55 -2.10 16.20
CA HIS A 47 -2.71 -1.26 16.48
C HIS A 47 -2.71 0.06 15.68
N ILE A 48 -1.53 0.65 15.44
CA ILE A 48 -1.41 1.84 14.59
C ILE A 48 -1.83 1.51 13.15
N ALA A 49 -1.33 0.40 12.61
CA ALA A 49 -1.61 -0.02 11.25
C ALA A 49 -3.09 -0.36 11.05
N GLU A 50 -3.69 -1.10 11.99
CA GLU A 50 -5.12 -1.42 11.93
C GLU A 50 -6.01 -0.20 12.12
N ARG A 51 -5.60 0.77 12.95
CA ARG A 51 -6.33 2.04 13.08
C ARG A 51 -6.32 2.82 11.77
N ALA A 52 -5.18 2.89 11.09
CA ALA A 52 -5.07 3.51 9.77
C ALA A 52 -5.87 2.75 8.70
N ARG A 53 -5.79 1.42 8.69
CA ARG A 53 -6.56 0.56 7.78
C ARG A 53 -8.06 0.74 7.95
N THR A 54 -8.54 0.76 9.20
CA THR A 54 -9.95 0.98 9.54
C THR A 54 -10.39 2.36 9.08
N PHE A 55 -9.58 3.39 9.31
CA PHE A 55 -9.88 4.73 8.81
C PHE A 55 -10.04 4.75 7.27
N VAL A 56 -9.16 4.09 6.52
CA VAL A 56 -9.29 4.01 5.05
C VAL A 56 -10.55 3.26 4.64
N TYR A 57 -10.86 2.15 5.34
CA TYR A 57 -12.08 1.38 5.13
C TYR A 57 -13.35 2.21 5.31
N ASP A 58 -13.40 3.03 6.36
CA ASP A 58 -14.55 3.88 6.69
C ASP A 58 -14.67 5.11 5.76
N ASN A 59 -13.69 5.36 4.89
CA ASN A 59 -13.65 6.53 4.00
C ASN A 59 -13.35 6.14 2.54
N PRO A 60 -14.16 5.24 1.93
CA PRO A 60 -13.86 4.61 0.65
C PRO A 60 -13.92 5.54 -0.55
N ASP A 61 -14.47 6.75 -0.40
CA ASP A 61 -14.60 7.77 -1.45
C ASP A 61 -13.50 8.86 -1.39
N GLY A 62 -12.64 8.84 -0.36
CA GLY A 62 -11.63 9.87 -0.17
C GLY A 62 -10.53 9.88 -1.23
N GLU A 63 -10.04 11.06 -1.57
CA GLU A 63 -8.84 11.21 -2.41
C GLU A 63 -7.56 10.98 -1.59
N PRO A 64 -6.47 10.43 -2.18
CA PRO A 64 -5.29 10.00 -1.44
C PRO A 64 -4.64 11.06 -0.54
N ASP A 65 -4.54 12.31 -1.02
CA ASP A 65 -4.00 13.45 -0.27
C ASP A 65 -4.89 13.82 0.93
N ALA A 66 -6.20 13.94 0.71
CA ALA A 66 -7.16 14.25 1.76
C ALA A 66 -7.25 13.15 2.84
N LEU A 67 -7.14 11.88 2.44
CA LEU A 67 -7.09 10.75 3.36
C LEU A 67 -5.83 10.81 4.23
N LEU A 68 -4.67 11.11 3.65
CA LEU A 68 -3.42 11.25 4.42
C LEU A 68 -3.46 12.42 5.39
N GLU A 69 -4.02 13.58 4.99
CA GLU A 69 -4.19 14.73 5.89
C GLU A 69 -5.05 14.40 7.12
N ARG A 70 -6.13 13.62 6.93
CA ARG A 70 -6.98 13.18 8.04
C ARG A 70 -6.38 12.03 8.84
N LEU A 71 -5.64 11.12 8.19
CA LEU A 71 -4.87 10.08 8.89
C LEU A 71 -3.79 10.70 9.78
N ASP A 72 -3.14 11.79 9.35
CA ASP A 72 -2.18 12.50 10.18
C ASP A 72 -2.82 12.98 11.48
N GLN A 73 -4.02 13.56 11.42
CA GLN A 73 -4.77 13.90 12.63
C GLN A 73 -5.15 12.67 13.46
N THR A 74 -5.63 11.62 12.79
CA THR A 74 -6.12 10.39 13.42
C THR A 74 -5.02 9.67 14.19
N LEU A 75 -3.78 9.70 13.69
CA LEU A 75 -2.64 9.01 14.28
C LEU A 75 -1.82 9.88 15.25
N ARG A 76 -2.22 11.14 15.51
CA ARG A 76 -1.57 11.97 16.53
C ARG A 76 -1.59 11.29 17.90
N GLY A 77 -0.48 11.43 18.63
CA GLY A 77 -0.28 10.78 19.93
C GLY A 77 0.14 9.31 19.85
N THR A 78 0.37 8.78 18.66
CA THR A 78 1.00 7.47 18.43
C THR A 78 2.44 7.63 17.95
N SER A 79 3.15 6.53 17.72
CA SER A 79 4.45 6.54 17.03
C SER A 79 4.35 6.82 15.52
N GLY A 80 3.13 6.92 14.99
CA GLY A 80 2.85 7.22 13.59
C GLY A 80 3.07 6.03 12.65
N ALA A 81 2.93 6.27 11.35
CA ALA A 81 3.06 5.26 10.32
C ALA A 81 3.63 5.83 9.01
N ALA A 82 4.21 4.96 8.19
CA ALA A 82 4.39 5.22 6.78
C ALA A 82 3.21 4.63 6.01
N ILE A 83 2.68 5.39 5.04
CA ILE A 83 1.42 5.07 4.37
C ILE A 83 1.50 5.48 2.90
N SER A 84 1.12 4.54 2.04
CA SER A 84 0.87 4.77 0.62
C SER A 84 -0.59 4.50 0.29
N ILE A 85 -1.24 5.44 -0.41
CA ILE A 85 -2.65 5.38 -0.81
C ILE A 85 -2.76 5.63 -2.31
N ALA A 86 -3.54 4.79 -2.97
CA ALA A 86 -3.83 4.86 -4.39
C ALA A 86 -5.35 4.81 -4.62
N ARG A 87 -5.86 5.76 -5.41
CA ARG A 87 -7.20 5.71 -5.97
C ARG A 87 -7.10 5.43 -7.46
N LEU A 88 -7.81 4.41 -7.89
CA LEU A 88 -8.03 4.09 -9.28
C LEU A 88 -9.42 4.55 -9.67
N ARG A 89 -9.54 5.23 -10.80
CA ARG A 89 -10.82 5.65 -11.36
C ARG A 89 -10.70 5.78 -12.87
N ASN A 90 -11.50 5.02 -13.63
CA ASN A 90 -11.57 5.15 -15.10
C ASN A 90 -10.22 5.06 -15.84
N GLY A 91 -9.29 4.22 -15.38
CA GLY A 91 -7.96 4.07 -15.98
C GLY A 91 -6.92 5.12 -15.54
N GLU A 92 -7.29 6.05 -14.66
CA GLU A 92 -6.36 6.94 -13.96
C GLU A 92 -5.97 6.34 -12.61
N LEU A 93 -4.70 6.50 -12.24
CA LEU A 93 -4.17 6.29 -10.91
C LEU A 93 -3.85 7.65 -10.28
N SER A 94 -4.52 7.97 -9.18
CA SER A 94 -4.16 9.02 -8.24
C SER A 94 -3.41 8.40 -7.05
N PHE A 95 -2.23 8.89 -6.72
CA PHE A 95 -1.36 8.30 -5.70
C PHE A 95 -0.74 9.36 -4.78
N CYS A 96 -0.66 9.04 -3.49
CA CYS A 96 0.14 9.77 -2.51
C CYS A 96 0.85 8.77 -1.58
N GLY A 97 2.12 9.03 -1.29
CA GLY A 97 2.90 8.22 -0.36
C GLY A 97 3.72 9.07 0.61
N ILE A 98 3.69 8.69 1.89
CA ILE A 98 4.48 9.29 2.97
C ILE A 98 5.31 8.20 3.64
N GLY A 99 6.62 8.39 3.74
CA GLY A 99 7.54 7.48 4.41
C GLY A 99 8.16 6.44 3.47
N ASN A 100 8.39 5.24 4.01
CA ASN A 100 9.14 4.14 3.40
C ASN A 100 8.28 3.12 2.65
N VAL A 101 6.93 3.16 2.72
CA VAL A 101 6.05 2.28 1.92
C VAL A 101 6.09 2.66 0.44
N GLN A 102 6.97 2.02 -0.33
CA GLN A 102 7.23 2.36 -1.72
C GLN A 102 6.08 1.98 -2.65
N ALA A 103 5.99 2.66 -3.79
CA ALA A 103 5.08 2.32 -4.88
C ALA A 103 5.75 2.38 -6.25
N SER A 104 5.28 1.57 -7.20
CA SER A 104 5.80 1.56 -8.57
C SER A 104 4.74 1.20 -9.62
N LEU A 105 4.96 1.65 -10.85
CA LEU A 105 4.22 1.25 -12.05
C LEU A 105 5.14 0.52 -13.02
N ALA A 106 4.88 -0.77 -13.25
CA ALA A 106 5.79 -1.65 -13.99
C ALA A 106 7.25 -1.51 -13.51
N LEU A 107 7.46 -1.58 -12.20
CA LEU A 107 8.75 -1.41 -11.51
C LEU A 107 9.41 -0.03 -11.66
N ARG A 108 8.73 0.95 -12.25
CA ARG A 108 9.17 2.35 -12.23
C ARG A 108 8.66 3.02 -10.95
N PRO A 109 9.54 3.44 -10.03
CA PRO A 109 9.12 4.00 -8.75
C PRO A 109 8.27 5.27 -8.93
N LEU A 110 7.30 5.45 -8.04
CA LEU A 110 6.56 6.71 -7.89
C LEU A 110 7.24 7.58 -6.82
N GLU A 111 7.08 8.89 -6.92
CA GLU A 111 7.67 9.82 -5.96
C GLU A 111 7.05 9.64 -4.57
N MET A 112 7.91 9.40 -3.59
CA MET A 112 7.55 9.28 -2.18
C MET A 112 7.96 10.53 -1.42
N ARG A 113 7.13 10.99 -0.48
CA ARG A 113 7.53 12.10 0.40
C ARG A 113 8.09 11.59 1.71
N VAL A 114 9.22 12.14 2.12
CA VAL A 114 9.78 11.90 3.45
C VAL A 114 8.83 12.43 4.52
N GLY A 115 8.54 11.59 5.53
CA GLY A 115 7.70 11.95 6.66
C GLY A 115 7.21 10.71 7.41
N VAL A 116 6.47 10.96 8.49
CA VAL A 116 5.75 9.93 9.25
C VAL A 116 4.36 10.50 9.56
N VAL A 117 3.31 9.81 9.11
CA VAL A 117 1.92 10.20 9.33
C VAL A 117 1.60 10.10 10.81
N GLY A 118 1.04 11.16 11.41
CA GLY A 118 0.76 11.24 12.85
C GLY A 118 1.86 11.87 13.69
N LEU A 119 3.03 12.17 13.10
CA LEU A 119 4.16 12.79 13.78
C LEU A 119 4.71 14.01 13.03
N ARG A 120 5.28 13.79 11.83
CA ARG A 120 6.04 14.80 11.08
C ARG A 120 5.74 14.74 9.59
N MET A 121 4.46 14.76 9.25
CA MET A 121 4.02 14.79 7.86
C MET A 121 3.99 16.21 7.31
N ARG A 122 4.64 16.43 6.17
CA ARG A 122 4.43 17.63 5.35
C ARG A 122 3.23 17.43 4.44
N ARG A 123 2.59 18.51 3.95
CA ARG A 123 1.42 18.46 3.05
C ARG A 123 1.56 17.42 1.92
N PRO A 124 0.71 16.39 1.82
CA PRO A 124 0.82 15.36 0.78
C PRO A 124 0.84 15.94 -0.63
N LYS A 125 1.52 15.25 -1.56
CA LYS A 125 1.58 15.63 -2.97
C LYS A 125 0.98 14.50 -3.79
N ILE A 126 -0.12 14.80 -4.46
CA ILE A 126 -0.80 13.84 -5.33
C ILE A 126 -0.11 13.74 -6.68
N ILE A 127 0.10 12.50 -7.11
CA ILE A 127 0.58 12.14 -8.44
C ILE A 127 -0.60 11.56 -9.19
N ARG A 128 -0.85 12.05 -10.41
CA ARG A 128 -1.85 11.49 -11.32
C ARG A 128 -1.16 10.97 -12.56
N THR A 129 -1.49 9.75 -12.94
CA THR A 129 -0.93 9.09 -14.12
C THR A 129 -1.89 8.05 -14.67
N GLU A 130 -1.71 7.67 -15.92
CA GLU A 130 -2.49 6.62 -16.55
C GLU A 130 -2.07 5.24 -16.00
N LEU A 131 -3.05 4.42 -15.62
CA LEU A 131 -2.87 3.00 -15.35
C LEU A 131 -3.41 2.20 -16.54
N LYS A 132 -2.52 1.91 -17.48
CA LYS A 132 -2.82 1.08 -18.64
C LYS A 132 -3.18 -0.34 -18.24
N ARG A 133 -3.88 -1.03 -19.14
CA ARG A 133 -4.18 -2.46 -19.00
C ARG A 133 -2.90 -3.27 -18.87
N ASP A 134 -2.99 -4.33 -18.08
CA ASP A 134 -1.93 -5.30 -17.79
C ASP A 134 -0.64 -4.71 -17.19
N VAL A 135 -0.63 -3.42 -16.87
CA VAL A 135 0.44 -2.76 -16.11
C VAL A 135 0.20 -2.97 -14.63
N TRP A 136 1.20 -3.54 -13.97
CA TRP A 136 1.20 -3.70 -12.52
C TRP A 136 1.45 -2.37 -11.81
N PHE A 137 0.54 -2.04 -10.91
CA PHE A 137 0.76 -1.14 -9.80
C PHE A 137 1.14 -1.98 -8.56
N LEU A 138 2.30 -1.70 -7.99
CA LEU A 138 2.80 -2.38 -6.80
C LEU A 138 3.01 -1.36 -5.69
N MET A 139 2.66 -1.73 -4.45
CA MET A 139 3.14 -1.08 -3.24
C MET A 139 3.82 -2.12 -2.36
N HIS A 140 4.87 -1.75 -1.65
CA HIS A 140 5.53 -2.66 -0.71
C HIS A 140 6.13 -1.91 0.49
N THR A 141 6.20 -2.58 1.62
CA THR A 141 6.89 -2.07 2.82
C THR A 141 8.40 -2.24 2.68
N ASP A 142 9.19 -1.63 3.57
CA ASP A 142 10.65 -1.64 3.49
C ASP A 142 11.28 -2.97 3.87
N GLY A 143 10.57 -3.80 4.64
CA GLY A 143 10.92 -5.20 4.81
C GLY A 143 10.76 -6.04 3.53
N LEU A 144 10.30 -5.47 2.41
CA LEU A 144 10.45 -6.04 1.07
C LEU A 144 11.41 -5.19 0.22
N SER A 145 12.51 -5.79 -0.21
CA SER A 145 13.45 -5.13 -1.13
C SER A 145 12.82 -4.89 -2.50
N SER A 146 13.16 -3.76 -3.14
CA SER A 146 12.55 -3.38 -4.42
C SER A 146 12.67 -4.50 -5.47
N PRO A 147 11.52 -5.03 -5.99
CA PRO A 147 11.55 -6.13 -6.95
C PRO A 147 12.25 -5.74 -8.25
N THR A 148 13.05 -6.66 -8.80
CA THR A 148 13.73 -6.49 -10.10
C THR A 148 12.94 -7.08 -11.27
N HIS A 149 11.96 -7.94 -11.00
CA HIS A 149 11.05 -8.52 -11.97
C HIS A 149 9.69 -8.80 -11.32
N ILE A 150 8.63 -8.85 -12.12
CA ILE A 150 7.29 -9.25 -11.66
C ILE A 150 7.01 -10.65 -12.20
N PRO A 151 6.71 -11.64 -11.34
CA PRO A 151 6.33 -12.99 -11.79
C PRO A 151 5.10 -12.95 -12.71
N VAL A 152 5.00 -13.94 -13.60
CA VAL A 152 3.78 -14.12 -14.42
C VAL A 152 2.73 -14.83 -13.57
N GLY A 153 1.50 -14.32 -13.54
CA GLY A 153 0.40 -14.97 -12.85
C GLY A 153 -0.72 -14.02 -12.46
N SER A 154 -1.60 -14.51 -11.58
CA SER A 154 -2.61 -13.70 -10.89
C SER A 154 -1.96 -12.80 -9.84
N ALA A 155 -2.68 -11.77 -9.38
CA ALA A 155 -2.17 -10.90 -8.33
C ALA A 155 -1.82 -11.67 -7.05
N VAL A 156 -2.59 -12.71 -6.70
CA VAL A 156 -2.31 -13.57 -5.54
C VAL A 156 -0.95 -14.27 -5.68
N HIS A 157 -0.68 -14.86 -6.86
CA HIS A 157 0.59 -15.53 -7.11
C HIS A 157 1.76 -14.54 -7.11
N VAL A 158 1.58 -13.37 -7.75
CA VAL A 158 2.57 -12.30 -7.79
C VAL A 158 2.90 -11.81 -6.38
N ALA A 159 1.89 -11.43 -5.59
CA ALA A 159 2.08 -10.90 -4.25
C ALA A 159 2.82 -11.89 -3.33
N ARG A 160 2.40 -13.16 -3.34
CA ARG A 160 3.09 -14.22 -2.57
C ARG A 160 4.53 -14.40 -3.02
N SER A 161 4.75 -14.54 -4.33
CA SER A 161 6.09 -14.78 -4.89
C SER A 161 7.05 -13.62 -4.62
N LEU A 162 6.55 -12.37 -4.59
CA LEU A 162 7.37 -11.21 -4.27
C LEU A 162 7.83 -11.23 -2.81
N VAL A 163 6.94 -11.54 -1.87
CA VAL A 163 7.32 -11.64 -0.44
C VAL A 163 8.22 -12.84 -0.16
N GLU A 164 8.02 -13.96 -0.85
CA GLU A 164 8.89 -15.14 -0.75
C GLU A 164 10.32 -14.85 -1.25
N LYS A 165 10.46 -14.11 -2.36
CA LYS A 165 11.76 -13.85 -3.00
C LYS A 165 12.50 -12.63 -2.47
N PHE A 166 11.77 -11.56 -2.12
CA PHE A 166 12.34 -10.25 -1.83
C PHE A 166 12.08 -9.77 -0.40
N GLY A 167 11.25 -10.49 0.38
CA GLY A 167 10.91 -10.14 1.75
C GLY A 167 12.00 -10.54 2.76
N SER A 168 12.42 -9.60 3.59
CA SER A 168 13.33 -9.75 4.73
C SER A 168 12.82 -10.77 5.76
N HIS A 169 13.74 -11.56 6.32
CA HIS A 169 13.43 -12.44 7.46
C HIS A 169 13.52 -11.73 8.82
N ASN A 170 13.96 -10.48 8.84
CA ASN A 170 14.22 -9.70 10.06
C ASN A 170 13.16 -8.64 10.34
N ASP A 171 12.13 -8.56 9.49
CA ASP A 171 11.09 -7.55 9.57
C ASP A 171 9.77 -8.09 9.00
N ASP A 172 8.70 -7.33 9.18
CA ASP A 172 7.45 -7.53 8.44
C ASP A 172 7.69 -7.26 6.95
N ALA A 173 7.10 -8.07 6.08
CA ALA A 173 7.28 -7.94 4.63
C ALA A 173 5.94 -8.03 3.93
N SER A 174 5.53 -6.93 3.30
CA SER A 174 4.20 -6.82 2.73
C SER A 174 4.22 -6.21 1.34
N VAL A 175 3.28 -6.68 0.51
CA VAL A 175 3.08 -6.18 -0.84
C VAL A 175 1.60 -6.12 -1.18
N LEU A 176 1.23 -5.08 -1.92
CA LEU A 176 -0.04 -4.97 -2.62
C LEU A 176 0.27 -4.96 -4.11
N ALA A 177 -0.33 -5.89 -4.84
CA ALA A 177 -0.22 -5.99 -6.29
C ALA A 177 -1.60 -5.76 -6.91
N LEU A 178 -1.68 -4.89 -7.91
CA LEU A 178 -2.93 -4.54 -8.56
C LEU A 178 -2.72 -4.22 -10.05
N ARG A 179 -3.66 -4.62 -10.91
CA ARG A 179 -3.74 -4.21 -12.31
C ARG A 179 -5.17 -4.28 -12.86
N TRP A 180 -5.39 -3.62 -13.99
CA TRP A 180 -6.53 -3.91 -14.85
C TRP A 180 -6.19 -5.07 -15.80
N ARG A 181 -7.07 -6.07 -15.90
CA ARG A 181 -6.96 -7.17 -16.87
C ARG A 181 -8.20 -7.28 -17.76
N GLU A 182 -8.05 -7.98 -18.87
CA GLU A 182 -9.20 -8.44 -19.64
C GLU A 182 -9.98 -9.51 -18.85
N PRO A 183 -11.32 -9.52 -18.93
CA PRO A 183 -12.11 -10.64 -18.44
C PRO A 183 -11.69 -11.89 -19.23
N VAL A 184 -11.42 -13.00 -18.53
CA VAL A 184 -11.29 -14.30 -19.20
C VAL A 184 -12.66 -14.64 -19.76
N ARG A 185 -12.76 -14.79 -21.09
CA ARG A 185 -13.98 -15.21 -21.78
C ARG A 185 -14.26 -16.68 -21.56
#